data_AF-A0A2K3KT65-F1
#
_entry.id   AF-A0A2K3KT65-F1
#
_cell.length_a   1.000
_cell.length_b   1.000
_cell.length_c   1.000
_cell.angle_alpha   90.00
_cell.angle_beta   90.00
_cell.angle_gamma   90.00
#
_symmetry.space_group_name_H-M   'P 1'
#
loop_
_entity.id
_entity.type
_entity.pdbx_description
1 polymer ?
#
loop_
_entity_poly.entity_id
_entity_poly.type
_entity_poly.pdbx_seq_one_letter_code
_entity_poly.pdbx_strand_id
1 'polypeptide(L)' 'MKATRDVLSEYGNMSSACVLFILDEMRKKSAQNGLKTTGEGLDWGVLFGFGPGLTIETVVLHSVAI' A
#
# COMPACT_ATOMS: atom_id res chain seq x y z
N MET A 1 6.93 2.00 3.48
CA MET A 1 6.11 1.94 4.74
C MET A 1 5.47 3.26 5.14
N LYS A 2 5.90 4.41 4.58
CA LYS A 2 5.35 5.73 4.94
C LYS A 2 3.84 5.82 4.62
N ALA A 3 3.41 5.38 3.43
CA ALA A 3 2.01 5.35 3.03
C ALA A 3 1.08 4.62 4.03
N THR A 4 1.52 3.47 4.57
CA THR A 4 0.77 2.73 5.60
C THR A 4 0.54 3.55 6.87
N ARG A 5 1.57 4.25 7.35
CA ARG A 5 1.50 5.06 8.57
C ARG A 5 0.68 6.32 8.35
N ASP A 6 0.79 6.92 7.17
CA ASP A 6 0.06 8.13 6.82
C ASP A 6 -1.46 7.84 6.76
N VAL A 7 -1.87 6.75 6.07
CA VAL A 7 -3.28 6.34 6.04
C VAL A 7 -3.81 6.03 7.45
N LEU A 8 -3.03 5.34 8.28
CA LEU A 8 -3.43 5.07 9.67
C LEU A 8 -3.56 6.36 10.50
N SER A 9 -2.65 7.32 10.31
CA SER A 9 -2.67 8.60 11.03
C SER A 9 -3.85 9.48 10.63
N GLU A 10 -4.23 9.46 9.36
CA GLU A 10 -5.30 10.30 8.83
C GLU A 10 -6.69 9.68 9.00
N TYR A 11 -6.78 8.35 8.85
CA TYR A 11 -8.07 7.66 8.75
C TYR A 11 -8.30 6.57 9.81
N GLY A 12 -7.28 6.22 10.59
CA GLY A 12 -7.36 5.10 11.52
C GLY A 12 -7.49 3.74 10.83
N ASN A 13 -7.98 2.74 11.57
CA ASN A 13 -8.27 1.42 11.03
C ASN A 13 -9.67 1.38 10.42
N MET A 14 -9.74 1.48 9.10
CA MET A 14 -10.95 1.36 8.27
C MET A 14 -11.27 -0.09 7.87
N SER A 15 -10.74 -1.08 8.58
CA SER A 15 -10.93 -2.51 8.27
C SER A 15 -10.43 -2.85 6.86
N SER A 16 -11.22 -3.56 6.06
CA SER A 16 -10.85 -4.04 4.73
C SER A 16 -10.46 -2.93 3.74
N ALA A 17 -10.97 -1.70 3.92
CA ALA A 17 -10.66 -0.59 3.02
C ALA A 17 -9.22 -0.05 3.20
N CYS A 18 -8.58 -0.27 4.35
CA CYS A 18 -7.25 0.29 4.66
C CYS A 18 -6.22 -0.02 3.58
N VAL A 19 -6.15 -1.28 3.14
CA VAL A 19 -5.12 -1.70 2.18
C VAL A 19 -5.29 -1.03 0.81
N LEU A 20 -6.52 -0.72 0.41
CA LEU A 20 -6.80 -0.02 -0.85
C LEU A 20 -6.36 1.45 -0.77
N PHE A 21 -6.61 2.12 0.36
CA PHE A 21 -6.14 3.49 0.59
C PHE A 21 -4.62 3.56 0.65
N ILE A 22 -3.97 2.55 1.24
CA ILE A 22 -2.50 2.48 1.28
C ILE A 22 -1.92 2.36 -0.13
N LEU A 23 -2.50 1.52 -0.99
CA LEU A 23 -2.07 1.41 -2.39
C LEU A 23 -2.28 2.72 -3.15
N ASP A 24 -3.42 3.39 -2.94
CA ASP A 24 -3.71 4.67 -3.56
C ASP A 24 -2.72 5.77 -3.13
N GLU A 25 -2.41 5.83 -1.84
CA GLU A 25 -1.45 6.78 -1.29
C GLU A 25 -0.02 6.50 -1.79
N MET A 26 0.38 5.22 -1.82
CA MET A 26 1.69 4.79 -2.33
C MET A 26 1.91 5.19 -3.79
N ARG A 27 0.94 4.89 -4.68
CA ARG A 27 1.08 5.26 -6.10
C ARG A 27 1.10 6.77 -6.31
N LYS A 28 0.27 7.53 -5.57
CA LYS A 28 0.17 8.99 -5.68
C LYS A 28 1.49 9.64 -5.25
N LYS A 29 2.04 9.23 -4.11
CA LYS A 29 3.35 9.70 -3.63
C LYS A 29 4.48 9.33 -4.57
N SER A 30 4.46 8.13 -5.15
CA SER A 30 5.47 7.71 -6.11
C SER A 30 5.47 8.61 -7.35
N ALA A 31 4.29 8.94 -7.88
CA ALA A 31 4.14 9.86 -9.01
C ALA A 31 4.53 11.29 -8.66
N GLN A 32 4.09 11.82 -7.52
CA GLN A 32 4.43 13.17 -7.05
C GLN A 32 5.93 13.37 -6.85
N ASN A 33 6.64 12.32 -6.40
CA ASN A 33 8.08 12.36 -6.15
C ASN A 33 8.92 11.99 -7.40
N GLY A 34 8.29 11.75 -8.55
CA GLY A 34 9.00 11.40 -9.79
C GLY A 34 9.77 10.08 -9.70
N LEU A 35 9.26 9.11 -8.94
CA LEU A 35 9.89 7.79 -8.84
C LEU A 35 9.65 6.97 -10.10
N LYS A 36 10.48 5.93 -10.30
CA LYS A 36 10.45 5.10 -11.51
C LYS A 36 9.17 4.27 -11.66
N THR A 37 8.56 3.88 -10.54
CA THR A 37 7.43 2.94 -10.52
C THR A 37 6.39 3.34 -9.49
N THR A 38 5.16 2.84 -9.65
CA THR A 38 4.05 3.02 -8.70
C THR A 38 4.30 2.42 -7.31
N GLY A 39 5.32 1.56 -7.18
CA GLY A 39 5.71 0.87 -5.95
C GLY A 39 6.93 1.49 -5.28
N GLU A 40 6.94 2.80 -5.06
CA GLU A 40 8.05 3.54 -4.44
C GLU A 40 9.39 3.39 -5.21
N GLY A 41 9.34 3.19 -6.54
CA GLY A 41 10.52 2.98 -7.38
C GLY A 41 11.08 1.55 -7.39
N LEU A 42 10.39 0.60 -6.74
CA LEU A 42 10.72 -0.83 -6.72
C LEU A 42 9.79 -1.62 -7.65
N ASP A 43 10.24 -2.79 -8.12
CA ASP A 43 9.46 -3.64 -9.03
C ASP A 43 8.48 -4.56 -8.30
N TRP A 44 8.87 -5.07 -7.14
CA TRP A 44 8.10 -6.07 -6.39
C TRP A 44 7.69 -5.56 -5.02
N GLY A 45 6.48 -5.94 -4.61
CA GLY A 45 5.94 -5.64 -3.28
C GLY A 45 5.05 -6.75 -2.75
N VAL A 46 4.61 -6.61 -1.50
CA VAL A 46 3.68 -7.53 -0.85
C VAL A 46 2.62 -6.73 -0.10
N LEU A 47 1.37 -7.19 -0.19
CA LEU A 47 0.23 -6.68 0.57
C LEU A 47 -0.21 -7.75 1.56
N PHE A 48 -0.46 -7.34 2.80
CA PHE A 48 -0.98 -8.19 3.86
C PHE A 48 -2.34 -7.70 4.36
N GLY A 49 -3.28 -8.63 4.48
CA GLY A 49 -4.54 -8.45 5.20
C GLY A 49 -4.54 -9.31 6.46
N PHE A 50 -5.02 -8.75 7.58
CA PHE A 50 -5.14 -9.45 8.86
C PHE A 50 -6.59 -9.39 9.35
N GLY A 51 -7.18 -10.55 9.65
CA GLY A 51 -8.59 -10.65 10.04
C GLY A 51 -8.88 -11.72 11.10
N PRO A 52 -10.15 -11.82 11.57
CA PRO A 52 -10.57 -12.79 12.57
C PRO A 52 -10.18 -14.23 12.21
N GLY A 53 -9.68 -14.98 13.20
CA GLY A 53 -9.03 -16.28 12.98
C GLY A 53 -7.97 -16.57 14.05
N LEU A 54 -6.68 -16.29 13.87
CA LEU A 54 -6.00 -15.33 12.98
C LEU A 54 -5.90 -15.78 11.52
N THR A 55 -6.44 -14.97 10.60
CA THR A 55 -6.31 -15.17 9.15
C THR A 55 -5.33 -14.14 8.57
N ILE A 56 -4.44 -14.59 7.69
CA ILE A 56 -3.49 -13.73 6.96
C ILE A 56 -3.71 -13.92 5.46
N GLU A 57 -4.05 -12.84 4.78
CA GLU A 57 -4.08 -12.78 3.31
C GLU A 57 -2.76 -12.17 2.83
N THR A 58 -2.12 -12.79 1.83
CA THR A 58 -0.85 -12.33 1.27
C THR A 58 -0.95 -12.24 -0.24
N VAL A 59 -0.70 -11.07 -0.80
CA VAL A 59 -0.70 -10.84 -2.26
C VAL A 59 0.66 -10.30 -2.67
N VAL A 60 1.31 -10.99 -3.62
CA VAL A 60 2.52 -10.47 -4.29
C VAL A 60 2.07 -9.48 -5.36
N LEU A 61 2.73 -8.32 -5.38
CA LEU A 61 2.45 -7.22 -6.30
C LEU A 61 3.64 -6.98 -7.21
N HIS A 62 3.35 -6.69 -8.48
CA HIS A 62 4.32 -6.11 -9.41
C HIS A 62 3.92 -4.66 -9.67
N SER A 63 4.87 -3.73 -9.57
CA SER A 63 4.64 -2.32 -9.85
C SER A 63 4.61 -2.05 -11.36
N VAL A 64 4.25 -0.82 -11.72
CA VAL A 64 4.21 -0.35 -13.11
C VAL A 64 5.05 0.92 -13.21
N ALA A 65 5.71 1.14 -14.35
CA ALA A 65 6.40 2.39 -14.63
C ALA A 65 5.42 3.58 -14.59
N ILE A 66 5.89 4.71 -14.05
CA ILE A 66 5.13 5.98 -13.98
C ILE A 66 5.34 6.79 -15.24
#